data_AF-A0AAZ1WVI3-F1
#
_entry.id   AF-A0AAZ1WVI3-F1
#
_cell.length_a   1.000
_cell.length_b   1.000
_cell.length_c   1.000
_cell.angle_alpha   90.00
_cell.angle_beta   90.00
_cell.angle_gamma   90.00
#
_symmetry.space_group_name_H-M   'P 1'
#
loop_
_entity.id
_entity.type
_entity.pdbx_description
1 polymer ?
#
loop_
_entity_poly.entity_id
_entity_poly.type
_entity_poly.pdbx_seq_one_letter_code
_entity_poly.pdbx_strand_id
1 'polypeptide(L)'
;MTIGGGGHTKAILNPTAISLDQQLAKEHFGRVKPILGRFSELEDLLSNMDVKPGSIDAVLLDAGCSSMQMDEAERGFSLIKDGPLDMRMDGDTGKRFDTYIVQIVQKGIPKMGYQQHGLTLNQFLFPRLFLPAVYAYKDWLKTPVHVATKTFQALRIFVNDELNELHAGLFAAQTLLKPSGRLCVITFHSLEDRLVKRFLRGDDLSNLDHFSQRKQGTKKENLSHEKRDGSVCWLPLRRKVITPEKDGIKENPRGRSSKLRAALRR
;
A
#
# COMPACT_ATOMS: atom_id res chain seq x y z
N MET A 1 10.97 -4.89 2.88
CA MET A 1 9.73 -5.39 3.50
C MET A 1 8.74 -5.88 2.46
N THR A 2 8.66 -5.27 1.26
CA THR A 2 7.90 -5.82 0.13
C THR A 2 8.86 -6.27 -0.99
N ILE A 3 9.06 -7.58 -1.12
CA ILE A 3 9.97 -8.15 -2.12
C ILE A 3 9.34 -8.11 -3.52
N GLY A 4 8.05 -8.44 -3.64
CA GLY A 4 7.33 -8.46 -4.91
C GLY A 4 8.06 -9.32 -5.96
N GLY A 5 8.29 -8.75 -7.15
CA GLY A 5 9.11 -9.38 -8.21
C GLY A 5 10.63 -9.27 -7.99
N GLY A 6 11.10 -8.71 -6.87
CA GLY A 6 12.52 -8.68 -6.50
C GLY A 6 13.34 -7.49 -7.01
N GLY A 7 12.75 -6.58 -7.80
CA GLY A 7 13.49 -5.48 -8.44
C GLY A 7 14.27 -4.59 -7.47
N HIS A 8 13.67 -4.15 -6.37
CA HIS A 8 14.37 -3.35 -5.35
C HIS A 8 15.45 -4.15 -4.63
N THR A 9 15.17 -5.40 -4.26
CA THR A 9 16.14 -6.29 -3.62
C THR A 9 17.37 -6.47 -4.51
N LYS A 10 17.16 -6.65 -5.82
CA LYS A 10 18.23 -6.75 -6.80
C LYS A 10 19.08 -5.49 -6.86
N ALA A 11 18.44 -4.32 -6.96
CA ALA A 11 19.16 -3.04 -7.00
C ALA A 11 19.98 -2.79 -5.73
N ILE A 12 19.53 -3.28 -4.57
CA ILE A 12 20.30 -3.21 -3.31
C ILE A 12 21.51 -4.16 -3.34
N LEU A 13 21.35 -5.39 -3.84
CA LEU A 13 22.44 -6.38 -3.91
C LEU A 13 23.47 -6.03 -5.00
N ASN A 14 23.01 -5.45 -6.11
CA ASN A 14 23.84 -4.99 -7.20
C ASN A 14 23.22 -3.74 -7.85
N PRO A 15 23.71 -2.53 -7.51
CA PRO A 15 23.19 -1.27 -8.04
C PRO A 15 23.27 -1.10 -9.56
N THR A 16 24.03 -1.95 -10.26
CA THR A 16 24.16 -1.90 -11.74
C THR A 16 23.16 -2.80 -12.48
N ALA A 17 22.38 -3.62 -11.78
CA ALA A 17 21.56 -4.66 -12.39
C ALA A 17 20.05 -4.29 -12.36
N ILE A 18 19.54 -3.69 -13.43
CA ILE A 18 18.18 -3.07 -13.46
C ILE A 18 17.03 -4.07 -13.72
N SER A 19 17.27 -5.33 -14.10
CA SER A 19 16.18 -6.31 -14.29
C SER A 19 16.58 -7.75 -14.01
N LEU A 20 15.96 -8.45 -13.03
CA LEU A 20 15.82 -9.92 -13.01
C LEU A 20 14.84 -10.42 -11.91
N ASP A 21 14.43 -11.66 -12.12
CA ASP A 21 13.28 -12.46 -11.65
C ASP A 21 13.32 -12.98 -10.20
N GLN A 22 12.24 -13.63 -9.77
CA GLN A 22 12.01 -14.28 -8.45
C GLN A 22 13.06 -15.32 -8.01
N GLN A 23 14.04 -15.66 -8.86
CA GLN A 23 15.14 -16.58 -8.55
C GLN A 23 16.25 -15.98 -7.65
N LEU A 24 16.17 -14.70 -7.30
CA LEU A 24 17.18 -13.97 -6.50
C LEU A 24 17.61 -14.67 -5.20
N ALA A 25 16.72 -15.38 -4.51
CA ALA A 25 17.09 -16.09 -3.29
C ALA A 25 17.98 -17.32 -3.56
N LYS A 26 17.82 -17.96 -4.73
CA LYS A 26 18.66 -19.09 -5.17
C LYS A 26 20.01 -18.59 -5.69
N GLU A 27 20.02 -17.48 -6.41
CA GLU A 27 21.24 -16.89 -7.00
C GLU A 27 22.12 -16.17 -5.97
N HIS A 28 21.53 -15.61 -4.91
CA HIS A 28 22.24 -14.92 -3.83
C HIS A 28 22.11 -15.66 -2.50
N PHE A 29 22.43 -16.95 -2.52
CA PHE A 29 22.40 -17.82 -1.35
C PHE A 29 23.17 -17.21 -0.16
N GLY A 30 22.53 -17.17 1.01
CA GLY A 30 23.09 -16.60 2.24
C GLY A 30 23.00 -15.07 2.38
N ARG A 31 22.70 -14.32 1.31
CA ARG A 31 22.53 -12.85 1.36
C ARG A 31 21.07 -12.40 1.38
N VAL A 32 20.16 -13.24 0.89
CA VAL A 32 18.71 -13.00 0.89
C VAL A 32 18.03 -14.10 1.67
N LYS A 33 17.22 -13.72 2.67
CA LYS A 33 16.34 -14.63 3.40
C LYS A 33 14.89 -14.19 3.18
N PRO A 34 14.14 -14.83 2.28
CA PRO A 34 12.74 -14.49 2.08
C PRO A 34 11.92 -14.98 3.28
N ILE A 35 10.98 -14.13 3.72
CA ILE A 35 10.03 -14.43 4.79
C ILE A 35 8.65 -14.10 4.24
N LEU A 36 7.73 -15.06 4.34
CA LEU A 36 6.33 -14.86 3.99
C LEU A 36 5.56 -14.48 5.26
N GLY A 37 4.81 -13.39 5.20
CA GLY A 37 3.98 -12.93 6.31
C GLY A 37 3.46 -11.51 6.09
N ARG A 38 2.62 -11.07 7.02
CA ARG A 38 2.05 -9.73 7.07
C ARG A 38 2.99 -8.75 7.80
N PHE A 39 2.75 -7.46 7.66
CA PHE A 39 3.55 -6.46 8.37
C PHE A 39 3.22 -6.43 9.85
N SER A 40 1.97 -6.73 10.21
CA SER A 40 1.55 -6.95 11.60
C SER A 40 2.27 -8.11 12.29
N GLU A 41 2.75 -9.10 11.53
CA GLU A 41 3.45 -10.28 12.04
C GLU A 41 4.97 -10.11 12.07
N LEU A 42 5.48 -8.96 11.60
CA LEU A 42 6.89 -8.81 11.26
C LEU A 42 7.83 -8.90 12.47
N GLU A 43 7.42 -8.37 13.62
CA GLU A 43 8.23 -8.45 14.85
C GLU A 43 8.42 -9.92 15.28
N ASP A 44 7.34 -10.71 15.27
CA ASP A 44 7.39 -12.14 15.63
C ASP A 44 8.23 -12.94 14.62
N LEU A 45 8.01 -12.72 13.32
CA LEU A 45 8.74 -13.41 12.25
C LEU A 45 10.25 -13.15 12.33
N LEU A 46 10.66 -11.91 12.61
CA LEU A 46 12.06 -11.53 12.71
C LEU A 46 12.69 -11.98 14.03
N SER A 47 11.93 -11.95 15.13
CA SER A 47 12.36 -12.49 16.42
C SER A 47 12.70 -13.98 16.31
N ASN A 48 11.87 -14.76 15.61
CA ASN A 48 12.11 -16.18 15.33
C ASN A 48 13.37 -16.45 14.46
N MET A 49 13.94 -15.41 13.87
CA MET A 49 15.17 -15.47 13.08
C MET A 49 16.37 -14.82 13.80
N ASP A 50 16.26 -14.60 15.11
CA ASP A 50 17.25 -13.96 15.97
C ASP A 50 17.60 -12.52 15.56
N VAL A 51 16.71 -11.84 14.84
CA VAL A 51 16.89 -10.43 14.48
C VAL A 51 16.45 -9.56 15.65
N LYS A 52 17.40 -8.89 16.28
CA LYS A 52 17.15 -8.05 17.46
C LYS A 52 16.54 -6.70 17.10
N PRO A 53 15.71 -6.09 17.97
CA PRO A 53 15.35 -4.69 17.85
C PRO A 53 16.59 -3.79 17.71
N GLY A 54 16.48 -2.72 16.94
CA GLY A 54 17.60 -1.80 16.70
C GLY A 54 18.81 -2.43 16.00
N SER A 55 18.64 -3.53 15.25
CA SER A 55 19.75 -4.22 14.56
C SER A 55 19.74 -4.06 13.02
N ILE A 56 18.74 -3.41 12.45
CA ILE A 56 18.59 -3.23 11.00
C ILE A 56 19.13 -1.87 10.54
N ASP A 57 19.97 -1.84 9.51
CA ASP A 57 20.55 -0.58 8.99
C ASP A 57 19.57 0.24 8.15
N ALA A 58 18.71 -0.44 7.39
CA ALA A 58 17.76 0.20 6.51
C ALA A 58 16.50 -0.65 6.29
N VAL A 59 15.37 0.02 6.13
CA VAL A 59 14.07 -0.55 5.78
C VAL A 59 13.57 0.12 4.52
N LEU A 60 13.20 -0.69 3.53
CA LEU A 60 12.44 -0.27 2.35
C LEU A 60 11.04 -0.89 2.38
N LEU A 61 10.03 -0.03 2.28
CA LEU A 61 8.61 -0.35 2.19
C LEU A 61 8.06 0.20 0.88
N ASP A 62 7.65 -0.69 -0.02
CA ASP A 62 6.91 -0.36 -1.24
C ASP A 62 5.45 -0.81 -1.02
N ALA A 63 4.53 0.14 -0.80
CA ALA A 63 3.13 -0.13 -0.48
C ALA A 63 2.28 -0.50 -1.72
N GLY A 64 2.89 -0.58 -2.91
CA GLY A 64 2.18 -0.92 -4.14
C GLY A 64 1.80 -2.39 -4.25
N CYS A 65 0.92 -2.69 -5.20
CA CYS A 65 0.67 -4.06 -5.63
C CYS A 65 1.78 -4.52 -6.59
N SER A 66 2.09 -5.81 -6.55
CA SER A 66 3.04 -6.42 -7.49
C SER A 66 2.45 -6.47 -8.91
N SER A 67 3.35 -6.57 -9.90
CA SER A 67 2.95 -6.77 -11.30
C SER A 67 2.09 -8.01 -11.48
N MET A 68 2.49 -9.13 -10.88
CA MET A 68 1.77 -10.41 -10.93
C MET A 68 0.31 -10.26 -10.48
N GLN A 69 0.07 -9.52 -9.38
CA GLN A 69 -1.29 -9.26 -8.89
C GLN A 69 -2.14 -8.46 -9.89
N MET A 70 -1.54 -7.49 -10.59
CA MET A 70 -2.26 -6.62 -11.53
C MET A 70 -2.43 -7.25 -12.92
N ASP A 71 -1.48 -8.11 -13.32
CA ASP A 71 -1.40 -8.71 -14.64
C ASP A 71 -2.21 -10.01 -14.74
N GLU A 72 -2.42 -10.72 -13.64
CA GLU A 72 -3.25 -11.93 -13.60
C GLU A 72 -4.73 -11.58 -13.40
N ALA A 73 -5.57 -11.87 -14.40
CA ALA A 73 -7.00 -11.56 -14.34
C ALA A 73 -7.72 -12.26 -13.18
N GLU A 74 -7.35 -13.51 -12.89
CA GLU A 74 -7.91 -14.34 -11.82
C GLU A 74 -7.69 -13.75 -10.41
N ARG A 75 -6.75 -12.82 -10.25
CA ARG A 75 -6.49 -12.14 -8.97
C ARG A 75 -7.50 -11.03 -8.68
N GLY A 76 -8.22 -10.54 -9.69
CA GLY A 76 -9.30 -9.56 -9.50
C GLY A 76 -8.86 -8.12 -9.26
N PHE A 77 -7.59 -7.77 -9.48
CA PHE A 77 -7.08 -6.40 -9.29
C PHE A 77 -7.23 -5.50 -10.54
N SER A 78 -7.45 -6.11 -11.71
CA SER A 78 -7.53 -5.39 -12.98
C SER A 78 -8.94 -4.85 -13.22
N LEU A 79 -9.02 -3.61 -13.70
CA LEU A 79 -10.25 -3.01 -14.25
C LEU A 79 -10.41 -3.26 -15.75
N ILE A 80 -9.38 -3.78 -16.41
CA ILE A 80 -9.34 -3.97 -17.86
C ILE A 80 -9.59 -5.44 -18.21
N LYS A 81 -9.03 -6.35 -17.41
CA LYS A 81 -9.20 -7.79 -17.60
C LYS A 81 -10.40 -8.24 -16.76
N ASP A 82 -11.36 -8.93 -17.37
CA ASP A 82 -12.46 -9.55 -16.63
C ASP A 82 -11.93 -10.73 -15.81
N GLY A 83 -12.45 -10.90 -14.61
CA GLY A 83 -11.98 -11.87 -13.63
C GLY A 83 -12.82 -11.81 -12.35
N PRO A 84 -12.66 -12.79 -11.45
CA PRO A 84 -13.39 -12.82 -10.18
C PRO A 84 -12.99 -11.62 -9.33
N LEU A 85 -13.96 -11.05 -8.62
CA LEU A 85 -13.69 -9.99 -7.64
C LEU A 85 -13.11 -10.59 -6.34
N ASP A 86 -11.86 -11.02 -6.41
CA ASP A 86 -11.13 -11.56 -5.26
C ASP A 86 -10.42 -10.44 -4.48
N MET A 87 -9.45 -9.78 -5.12
CA MET A 87 -8.64 -8.67 -4.59
C MET A 87 -7.79 -9.00 -3.36
N ARG A 88 -7.68 -10.26 -2.91
CA ARG A 88 -6.77 -10.66 -1.82
C ARG A 88 -5.33 -10.72 -2.30
N MET A 89 -4.42 -10.15 -1.52
CA MET A 89 -2.98 -10.14 -1.81
C MET A 89 -2.30 -11.45 -1.42
N ASP A 90 -2.76 -12.09 -0.35
CA ASP A 90 -2.23 -13.31 0.27
C ASP A 90 -2.74 -14.63 -0.37
N GLY A 91 -3.49 -14.53 -1.46
CA GLY A 91 -3.85 -15.66 -2.33
C GLY A 91 -4.97 -16.55 -1.77
N ASP A 92 -4.89 -16.95 -0.50
CA ASP A 92 -5.80 -17.96 0.07
C ASP A 92 -6.27 -17.67 1.51
N THR A 93 -5.65 -16.72 2.22
CA THR A 93 -6.06 -16.38 3.59
C THR A 93 -7.01 -15.17 3.61
N GLY A 94 -8.06 -15.22 4.43
CA GLY A 94 -9.07 -14.15 4.49
C GLY A 94 -10.22 -14.28 3.49
N LYS A 95 -11.25 -13.45 3.65
CA LYS A 95 -12.48 -13.51 2.86
C LYS A 95 -12.30 -12.80 1.52
N ARG A 96 -12.71 -13.43 0.42
CA ARG A 96 -12.75 -12.83 -0.92
C ARG A 96 -13.74 -11.67 -0.97
N PHE A 97 -13.51 -10.68 -1.83
CA PHE A 97 -14.44 -9.55 -1.93
C PHE A 97 -15.86 -9.93 -2.36
N ASP A 98 -16.02 -10.86 -3.30
CA ASP A 98 -17.33 -11.38 -3.71
C ASP A 98 -18.20 -11.85 -2.52
N THR A 99 -17.58 -12.45 -1.50
CA THR A 99 -18.29 -12.87 -0.27
C THR A 99 -18.78 -11.68 0.57
N TYR A 100 -18.07 -10.54 0.59
CA TYR A 100 -18.53 -9.33 1.27
C TYR A 100 -19.71 -8.67 0.54
N ILE A 101 -19.66 -8.62 -0.79
CA ILE A 101 -20.74 -8.04 -1.59
C ILE A 101 -22.04 -8.81 -1.42
N VAL A 102 -21.98 -10.15 -1.46
CA VAL A 102 -23.17 -10.99 -1.26
C VAL A 102 -23.80 -10.68 0.11
N GLN A 103 -23.00 -10.51 1.16
CA GLN A 103 -23.50 -10.18 2.50
C GLN A 103 -24.12 -8.77 2.59
N ILE A 104 -23.51 -7.77 1.95
CA ILE A 104 -24.02 -6.39 1.94
C ILE A 104 -25.30 -6.28 1.10
N VAL A 105 -25.33 -6.92 -0.07
CA VAL A 105 -26.46 -6.88 -1.00
C VAL A 105 -27.66 -7.67 -0.47
N GLN A 106 -27.44 -8.84 0.16
CA GLN A 106 -28.52 -9.62 0.79
C GLN A 106 -29.22 -8.88 1.93
N LYS A 107 -28.54 -7.92 2.59
CA LYS A 107 -29.14 -7.10 3.65
C LYS A 107 -30.01 -5.94 3.13
N GLY A 108 -30.00 -5.65 1.82
CA GLY A 108 -30.70 -4.48 1.26
C GLY A 108 -31.48 -4.70 -0.05
N ILE A 109 -31.39 -5.86 -0.70
CA ILE A 109 -32.07 -6.14 -1.98
C ILE A 109 -32.72 -7.55 -1.93
N PRO A 110 -33.98 -7.73 -2.37
CA PRO A 110 -34.62 -9.05 -2.42
C PRO A 110 -33.81 -9.99 -3.31
N LYS A 111 -33.49 -11.17 -2.77
CA LYS A 111 -32.79 -12.33 -3.38
C LYS A 111 -32.71 -12.30 -4.92
N MET A 112 -31.77 -11.53 -5.48
CA MET A 112 -31.22 -11.84 -6.79
C MET A 112 -30.19 -12.94 -6.58
N GLY A 113 -30.32 -14.04 -7.32
CA GLY A 113 -29.55 -15.28 -7.18
C GLY A 113 -28.07 -15.17 -7.53
N TYR A 114 -27.34 -14.28 -6.85
CA TYR A 114 -25.89 -14.25 -6.90
C TYR A 114 -25.37 -15.50 -6.17
N GLN A 115 -24.67 -16.36 -6.90
CA GLN A 115 -23.93 -17.45 -6.28
C GLN A 115 -22.89 -16.84 -5.33
N GLN A 116 -22.70 -17.48 -4.17
CA GLN A 116 -21.87 -16.96 -3.06
C GLN A 116 -20.39 -16.79 -3.43
N HIS A 117 -19.96 -17.26 -4.61
CA HIS A 117 -18.60 -17.22 -5.10
C HIS A 117 -18.60 -17.00 -6.62
N GLY A 118 -17.61 -16.26 -7.13
CA GLY A 118 -17.37 -16.11 -8.58
C GLY A 118 -18.03 -14.92 -9.25
N LEU A 119 -18.44 -13.90 -8.49
CA LEU A 119 -18.86 -12.62 -9.09
C LEU A 119 -17.70 -12.02 -9.88
N THR A 120 -17.90 -11.80 -11.18
CA THR A 120 -16.89 -11.15 -12.03
C THR A 120 -17.01 -9.63 -12.03
N LEU A 121 -15.94 -8.96 -12.46
CA LEU A 121 -15.92 -7.52 -12.71
C LEU A 121 -17.12 -7.07 -13.55
N ASN A 122 -17.36 -7.77 -14.66
CA ASN A 122 -18.45 -7.45 -15.56
C ASN A 122 -19.82 -7.61 -14.89
N GLN A 123 -20.04 -8.70 -14.15
CA GLN A 123 -21.31 -8.91 -13.43
C GLN A 123 -21.58 -7.85 -12.36
N PHE A 124 -20.54 -7.29 -11.75
CA PHE A 124 -20.68 -6.24 -10.74
C PHE A 124 -20.91 -4.85 -11.33
N LEU A 125 -20.20 -4.51 -12.42
CA LEU A 125 -20.27 -3.18 -13.03
C LEU A 125 -21.46 -3.01 -13.98
N PHE A 126 -21.80 -4.04 -14.77
CA PHE A 126 -22.74 -3.90 -15.89
C PHE A 126 -24.22 -3.72 -15.51
N PRO A 127 -24.77 -4.29 -14.42
CA PRO A 127 -26.16 -4.03 -14.05
C PRO A 127 -26.43 -2.58 -13.61
N ARG A 128 -25.39 -1.79 -13.31
CA ARG A 128 -25.50 -0.43 -12.75
C ARG A 128 -24.98 0.69 -13.65
N LEU A 129 -24.29 0.37 -14.74
CA LEU A 129 -23.69 1.34 -15.65
C LEU A 129 -24.39 1.28 -17.02
N PHE A 130 -25.48 2.02 -17.18
CA PHE A 130 -25.91 2.46 -18.51
C PHE A 130 -24.79 3.36 -19.09
N LEU A 131 -24.16 2.91 -20.18
CA LEU A 131 -23.10 3.59 -20.93
C LEU A 131 -23.55 5.00 -21.34
N PRO A 132 -22.82 6.08 -20.97
CA PRO A 132 -21.61 6.46 -21.71
C PRO A 132 -20.44 7.03 -20.86
N ALA A 133 -20.54 7.07 -19.54
CA ALA A 133 -19.52 7.69 -18.69
C ALA A 133 -18.51 6.66 -18.13
N VAL A 134 -17.80 5.93 -19.00
CA VAL A 134 -16.82 4.91 -18.58
C VAL A 134 -15.54 5.58 -18.02
N TYR A 135 -15.23 6.80 -18.47
CA TYR A 135 -14.13 7.63 -17.99
C TYR A 135 -14.68 8.99 -17.52
N ALA A 136 -14.67 9.23 -16.21
CA ALA A 136 -15.32 10.42 -15.63
C ALA A 136 -14.41 11.64 -15.52
N TYR A 137 -13.09 11.46 -15.47
CA TYR A 137 -12.14 12.57 -15.30
C TYR A 137 -10.74 12.22 -15.78
N LYS A 138 -9.91 13.25 -15.99
CA LYS A 138 -8.50 13.13 -16.32
C LYS A 138 -7.65 13.22 -15.05
N ASP A 139 -6.63 12.38 -14.92
CA ASP A 139 -5.64 12.51 -13.84
C ASP A 139 -4.75 13.76 -14.00
N TRP A 140 -3.80 13.95 -13.08
CA TRP A 140 -2.88 15.10 -13.11
C TRP A 140 -1.96 15.11 -14.34
N LEU A 141 -1.81 13.97 -15.02
CA LEU A 141 -1.08 13.80 -16.28
C LEU A 141 -2.01 13.90 -17.50
N LYS A 142 -3.27 14.27 -17.31
CA LYS A 142 -4.33 14.36 -18.33
C LYS A 142 -4.75 13.01 -18.92
N THR A 143 -4.43 11.90 -18.28
CA THR A 143 -4.81 10.54 -18.69
C THR A 143 -6.24 10.25 -18.27
N PRO A 144 -7.10 9.67 -19.12
CA PRO A 144 -8.45 9.28 -18.73
C PRO A 144 -8.41 8.21 -17.62
N VAL A 145 -9.19 8.43 -16.56
CA VAL A 145 -9.32 7.49 -15.43
C VAL A 145 -10.73 6.92 -15.40
N HIS A 146 -10.82 5.59 -15.29
CA HIS A 146 -12.09 4.89 -15.22
C HIS A 146 -12.82 5.28 -13.93
N VAL A 147 -14.15 5.45 -13.99
CA VAL A 147 -14.96 5.82 -12.81
C VAL A 147 -14.80 4.84 -11.65
N ALA A 148 -14.63 3.56 -11.95
CA ALA A 148 -14.46 2.48 -10.98
C ALA A 148 -13.08 2.48 -10.31
N THR A 149 -12.09 3.25 -10.77
CA THR A 149 -10.73 3.24 -10.20
C THR A 149 -10.70 3.55 -8.71
N LYS A 150 -11.45 4.56 -8.25
CA LYS A 150 -11.49 4.90 -6.81
C LYS A 150 -12.26 3.86 -5.99
N THR A 151 -13.31 3.28 -6.57
CA THR A 151 -14.07 2.20 -5.92
C THR A 151 -13.17 0.98 -5.74
N PHE A 152 -12.51 0.52 -6.80
CA PHE A 152 -11.60 -0.63 -6.77
C PHE A 152 -10.45 -0.42 -5.81
N GLN A 153 -9.89 0.79 -5.80
CA GLN A 153 -8.89 1.17 -4.82
C GLN A 153 -9.41 1.06 -3.39
N ALA A 154 -10.58 1.62 -3.07
CA ALA A 154 -11.15 1.56 -1.73
C ALA A 154 -11.43 0.12 -1.29
N LEU A 155 -11.91 -0.72 -2.22
CA LEU A 155 -12.17 -2.13 -1.97
C LEU A 155 -10.88 -2.90 -1.68
N ARG A 156 -9.84 -2.69 -2.50
CA ARG A 156 -8.51 -3.30 -2.31
C ARG A 156 -7.94 -2.96 -0.94
N ILE A 157 -7.99 -1.68 -0.57
CA ILE A 157 -7.57 -1.18 0.75
C ILE A 157 -8.33 -1.90 1.87
N PHE A 158 -9.65 -2.04 1.73
CA PHE A 158 -10.49 -2.68 2.74
C PHE A 158 -10.23 -4.18 2.87
N VAL A 159 -10.17 -4.91 1.75
CA VAL A 159 -9.99 -6.38 1.73
C VAL A 159 -8.65 -6.79 2.32
N ASN A 160 -7.60 -6.01 2.05
CA ASN A 160 -6.23 -6.33 2.49
C ASN A 160 -5.80 -5.57 3.74
N ASP A 161 -6.72 -4.83 4.36
CA ASP A 161 -6.44 -3.97 5.52
C ASP A 161 -5.20 -3.07 5.35
N GLU A 162 -5.00 -2.56 4.12
CA GLU A 162 -3.70 -2.05 3.66
C GLU A 162 -3.14 -0.92 4.53
N LEU A 163 -4.02 -0.05 5.05
CA LEU A 163 -3.61 1.08 5.86
C LEU A 163 -3.16 0.66 7.26
N ASN A 164 -3.82 -0.33 7.86
CA ASN A 164 -3.44 -0.85 9.17
C ASN A 164 -2.16 -1.69 9.06
N GLU A 165 -2.04 -2.50 8.01
CA GLU A 165 -0.80 -3.24 7.72
C GLU A 165 0.38 -2.28 7.46
N LEU A 166 0.20 -1.24 6.63
CA LEU A 166 1.23 -0.22 6.44
C LEU A 166 1.59 0.47 7.76
N HIS A 167 0.61 0.76 8.61
CA HIS A 167 0.85 1.33 9.93
C HIS A 167 1.68 0.40 10.82
N ALA A 168 1.33 -0.88 10.89
CA ALA A 168 2.08 -1.89 11.63
C ALA A 168 3.51 -2.03 11.10
N GLY A 169 3.70 -2.04 9.78
CA GLY A 169 5.01 -2.10 9.14
C GLY A 169 5.89 -0.87 9.43
N LEU A 170 5.30 0.33 9.51
CA LEU A 170 6.01 1.54 9.91
C LEU A 170 6.47 1.47 11.37
N PHE A 171 5.62 0.97 12.27
CA PHE A 171 5.97 0.76 13.68
C PHE A 171 7.06 -0.29 13.85
N ALA A 172 6.93 -1.46 13.21
CA ALA A 172 7.96 -2.49 13.22
C ALA A 172 9.29 -1.94 12.67
N ALA A 173 9.26 -1.16 11.58
CA ALA A 173 10.46 -0.50 11.05
C ALA A 173 11.11 0.44 12.09
N GLN A 174 10.31 1.19 12.84
CA GLN A 174 10.82 2.03 13.94
C GLN A 174 11.50 1.20 15.02
N THR A 175 10.91 0.07 15.43
CA THR A 175 11.50 -0.84 16.43
C THR A 175 12.82 -1.44 15.94
N LEU A 176 12.86 -1.90 14.70
CA LEU A 176 13.95 -2.70 14.13
C LEU A 176 15.17 -1.89 13.70
N LEU A 177 14.99 -0.65 13.24
CA LEU A 177 16.09 0.17 12.69
C LEU A 177 17.12 0.56 13.75
N LYS A 178 18.42 0.54 13.48
CA LYS A 178 19.42 1.15 14.37
C LYS A 178 19.17 2.66 14.54
N PRO A 179 19.69 3.30 15.61
CA PRO A 179 19.88 4.75 15.60
C PRO A 179 20.63 5.16 14.32
N SER A 180 20.20 6.24 13.68
CA SER A 180 20.65 6.68 12.33
C SER A 180 20.34 5.70 11.19
N GLY A 181 19.55 4.65 11.42
CA GLY A 181 19.06 3.75 10.37
C GLY A 181 18.10 4.45 9.41
N ARG A 182 18.00 3.97 8.17
CA ARG A 182 17.20 4.63 7.12
C ARG A 182 15.85 3.94 6.90
N LEU A 183 14.78 4.71 6.95
CA LEU A 183 13.46 4.30 6.49
C LEU A 183 13.18 4.93 5.11
N CYS A 184 12.87 4.10 4.12
CA CYS A 184 12.40 4.51 2.80
C CYS A 184 11.01 3.92 2.54
N VAL A 185 10.04 4.76 2.22
CA VAL A 185 8.66 4.34 1.97
C VAL A 185 8.17 4.89 0.63
N ILE A 186 7.70 4.01 -0.23
CA ILE A 186 7.08 4.32 -1.53
C ILE A 186 5.58 4.08 -1.39
N THR A 187 4.80 5.11 -1.70
CA THR A 187 3.32 5.08 -1.64
C THR A 187 2.73 5.41 -2.99
N PHE A 188 1.57 4.85 -3.33
CA PHE A 188 0.94 5.00 -4.65
C PHE A 188 -0.35 5.81 -4.59
N HIS A 189 -0.86 6.06 -3.39
CA HIS A 189 -2.03 6.91 -3.21
C HIS A 189 -2.00 7.83 -2.01
N SER A 190 -2.97 8.75 -1.98
CA SER A 190 -2.98 9.84 -1.01
C SER A 190 -3.25 9.41 0.43
N LEU A 191 -3.97 8.31 0.64
CA LEU A 191 -4.23 7.79 2.00
C LEU A 191 -2.93 7.26 2.65
N GLU A 192 -2.20 6.37 1.96
CA GLU A 192 -0.86 5.91 2.36
C GLU A 192 0.10 7.09 2.58
N ASP A 193 0.26 7.98 1.59
CA ASP A 193 1.21 9.11 1.70
C ASP A 193 0.88 10.00 2.91
N ARG A 194 -0.41 10.17 3.21
CA ARG A 194 -0.86 10.92 4.37
C ARG A 194 -0.51 10.20 5.67
N LEU A 195 -0.75 8.89 5.76
CA LEU A 195 -0.38 8.06 6.91
C LEU A 195 1.14 8.15 7.17
N VAL A 196 1.97 7.88 6.15
CA VAL A 196 3.44 7.96 6.26
C VAL A 196 3.89 9.36 6.66
N LYS A 197 3.32 10.40 6.07
CA LYS A 197 3.68 11.78 6.42
C LYS A 197 3.33 12.14 7.87
N ARG A 198 2.20 11.64 8.39
CA ARG A 198 1.82 11.84 9.80
C ARG A 198 2.74 11.07 10.73
N PHE A 199 3.03 9.81 10.40
CA PHE A 199 3.98 8.96 11.12
C PHE A 199 5.36 9.61 11.24
N LEU A 200 5.93 10.09 10.13
CA LEU A 200 7.24 10.74 10.12
C LEU A 200 7.29 12.07 10.87
N ARG A 201 6.14 12.68 11.19
CA ARG A 201 6.07 13.88 12.05
C ARG A 201 5.92 13.55 13.54
N GLY A 202 5.71 12.28 13.88
CA GLY A 202 5.38 11.87 15.24
C GLY A 202 3.95 12.22 15.66
N ASP A 203 3.03 12.37 14.70
CA ASP A 203 1.61 12.57 15.01
C ASP A 203 1.07 11.31 15.72
N ASP A 204 0.20 11.48 16.71
CA ASP A 204 -0.53 10.33 17.29
C ASP A 204 -1.46 9.73 16.23
N LEU A 205 -1.26 8.44 15.98
CA LEU A 205 -1.98 7.64 14.98
C LEU A 205 -2.96 6.65 15.62
N SER A 206 -3.13 6.64 16.95
CA SER A 206 -4.12 5.79 17.63
C SER A 206 -5.56 6.03 17.15
N ASN A 207 -5.86 7.22 16.63
CA ASN A 207 -7.14 7.58 16.02
C ASN A 207 -7.03 7.69 14.49
N LEU A 208 -6.96 6.54 13.80
CA LEU A 208 -6.99 6.44 12.34
C LEU A 208 -8.36 6.85 11.75
N ASP A 209 -9.44 6.82 12.52
CA ASP A 209 -10.81 7.09 12.05
C ASP A 209 -11.04 8.52 11.52
N HIS A 210 -10.18 9.48 11.87
CA HIS A 210 -10.31 10.88 11.46
C HIS A 210 -9.55 11.24 10.16
N PHE A 211 -9.25 10.29 9.27
CA PHE A 211 -8.65 10.60 7.96
C PHE A 211 -9.53 11.47 7.03
N SER A 212 -10.83 11.65 7.36
CA SER A 212 -11.83 12.32 6.54
C SER A 212 -12.06 13.79 6.85
N GLN A 213 -11.67 14.30 8.02
CA GLN A 213 -11.93 15.70 8.35
C GLN A 213 -10.79 16.60 7.83
N ARG A 214 -11.01 17.19 6.65
CA ARG A 214 -10.47 18.53 6.38
C ARG A 214 -10.82 19.37 7.60
N LYS A 215 -9.83 19.83 8.37
CA LYS A 215 -10.03 20.96 9.28
C LYS A 215 -10.51 22.13 8.42
N GLN A 216 -11.83 22.25 8.26
CA GLN A 216 -12.46 23.48 7.81
C GLN A 216 -12.04 24.54 8.82
N GLY A 217 -11.47 25.63 8.32
CA GLY A 217 -10.99 26.70 9.15
C GLY A 217 -12.14 27.27 9.96
N THR A 218 -12.09 27.13 11.28
CA THR A 218 -12.81 27.97 12.22
C THR A 218 -11.98 28.13 13.49
N LYS A 219 -11.63 29.40 13.74
CA LYS A 219 -11.24 30.07 15.00
C LYS A 219 -10.12 29.46 15.87
N LYS A 220 -9.14 30.33 16.14
CA LYS A 220 -8.31 30.33 17.35
C LYS A 220 -9.20 30.10 18.57
N GLU A 221 -9.18 28.91 19.13
CA GLU A 221 -9.50 28.70 20.53
C GLU A 221 -8.23 28.19 21.21
N ASN A 222 -7.78 29.00 22.16
CA ASN A 222 -6.62 28.76 22.99
C ASN A 222 -6.90 27.56 23.90
N LEU A 223 -6.62 26.36 23.41
CA LEU A 223 -6.36 25.21 24.26
C LEU A 223 -4.86 25.10 24.42
N SER A 224 -4.40 25.30 25.64
CA SER A 224 -3.03 25.14 26.10
C SER A 224 -2.43 23.85 25.54
N HIS A 225 -1.68 23.99 24.44
CA HIS A 225 -0.73 22.98 24.02
C HIS A 225 0.37 22.96 25.07
N GLU A 226 0.21 22.12 26.09
CA GLU A 226 1.34 21.53 26.77
C GLU A 226 2.26 21.00 25.67
N LYS A 227 3.41 21.66 25.51
CA LYS A 227 4.52 21.16 24.71
C LYS A 227 4.91 19.83 25.32
N ARG A 228 4.33 18.74 24.81
CA ARG A 228 4.96 17.44 24.98
C ARG A 228 6.29 17.54 24.25
N ASP A 229 7.34 17.64 25.04
CA ASP A 229 8.73 17.46 24.66
C ASP A 229 8.95 15.99 24.23
N GLY A 230 8.22 15.58 23.18
CA GLY A 230 8.22 14.24 22.63
C GLY A 230 9.11 14.23 21.41
N SER A 231 10.39 13.92 21.64
CA SER A 231 11.41 13.65 20.62
C SER A 231 10.83 13.07 19.33
N VAL A 232 10.75 13.89 18.27
CA VAL A 232 10.41 13.41 16.92
C VAL A 232 11.44 12.34 16.55
N CYS A 233 11.01 11.07 16.46
CA CYS A 233 11.89 9.92 16.23
C CYS A 233 12.52 9.91 14.82
N TRP A 234 12.06 10.79 13.92
CA TRP A 234 12.44 10.80 12.52
C TRP A 234 13.08 12.11 12.09
N LEU A 235 14.21 12.02 11.38
CA LEU A 235 14.83 13.14 10.68
C LEU A 235 14.63 12.96 9.16
N PRO A 236 13.78 13.77 8.49
CA PRO A 236 13.55 13.61 7.06
C PRO A 236 14.83 13.89 6.27
N LEU A 237 15.20 12.97 5.36
CA LEU A 237 16.37 13.13 4.49
C LEU A 237 16.17 14.21 3.43
N ARG A 238 14.91 14.45 3.03
CA ARG A 238 14.53 15.53 2.11
C ARG A 238 13.26 16.20 2.57
N ARG A 239 13.18 17.53 2.40
CA ARG A 239 11.98 18.33 2.71
C ARG A 239 10.84 18.03 1.75
N LYS A 240 11.14 17.88 0.46
CA LYS A 240 10.15 17.58 -0.59
C LYS A 240 10.09 16.07 -0.85
N VAL A 241 8.88 15.57 -1.05
CA VAL A 241 8.64 14.20 -1.49
C VAL A 241 9.24 13.99 -2.88
N ILE A 242 9.84 12.82 -3.11
CA ILE A 242 10.37 12.46 -4.42
C ILE A 242 9.22 11.84 -5.23
N THR A 243 9.05 12.31 -6.46
CA THR A 243 8.07 11.81 -7.44
C THR A 243 8.80 11.36 -8.70
N PRO A 244 8.25 10.42 -9.47
CA PRO A 244 8.88 9.96 -10.70
C PRO A 244 9.01 11.08 -11.75
N GLU A 245 10.05 10.99 -12.56
CA GLU A 245 10.26 11.86 -13.71
C GLU A 245 9.37 11.46 -14.88
N LYS A 246 9.10 12.39 -15.81
CA LYS A 246 8.16 12.17 -16.92
C LYS A 246 8.54 10.97 -17.80
N ASP A 247 9.84 10.77 -18.07
CA ASP A 247 10.29 9.69 -18.93
C ASP A 247 10.19 8.34 -18.23
N GLY A 248 10.51 8.26 -16.93
CA GLY A 248 10.28 7.06 -16.12
C GLY A 248 8.80 6.66 -16.03
N ILE A 249 7.87 7.61 -16.12
CA ILE A 249 6.43 7.32 -16.17
C ILE A 249 6.03 6.69 -17.52
N LYS A 250 6.69 7.05 -18.62
CA LYS A 250 6.40 6.43 -19.93
C LYS A 250 6.86 4.97 -19.95
N GLU A 251 8.04 4.69 -19.38
CA GLU A 251 8.59 3.34 -19.27
C GLU A 251 7.78 2.47 -18.30
N ASN A 252 7.36 3.05 -17.17
CA ASN A 252 6.54 2.37 -16.19
C ASN A 252 5.34 3.23 -15.75
N PRO A 253 4.19 3.12 -16.46
CA PRO A 253 2.98 3.87 -16.13
C PRO A 253 2.42 3.59 -14.73
N ARG A 254 2.77 2.45 -14.11
CA ARG A 254 2.31 2.07 -12.75
C ARG A 254 2.94 2.97 -11.70
N GLY A 255 4.14 3.48 -11.98
CA GLY A 255 4.85 4.41 -11.11
C GLY A 255 4.24 5.81 -11.05
N ARG A 256 3.32 6.18 -11.95
CA ARG A 256 2.87 7.58 -12.14
C ARG A 256 2.43 8.34 -10.89
N SER A 257 1.89 7.64 -9.90
CA SER A 257 1.36 8.24 -8.65
C SER A 257 2.29 8.03 -7.46
N SER A 258 3.45 7.40 -7.69
CA SER A 258 4.37 7.00 -6.64
C SER A 258 5.00 8.22 -5.96
N LYS A 259 5.18 8.09 -4.66
CA LYS A 259 5.77 9.09 -3.78
C LYS A 259 6.73 8.40 -2.84
N LEU A 260 8.00 8.77 -2.94
CA LEU A 260 9.05 8.28 -2.06
C LEU A 260 9.31 9.30 -0.94
N ARG A 261 9.21 8.82 0.31
CA ARG A 261 9.63 9.53 1.52
C ARG A 261 10.76 8.76 2.17
N ALA A 262 11.79 9.47 2.60
CA ALA A 262 12.93 8.87 3.27
C ALA A 262 13.30 9.67 4.54
N ALA A 263 13.60 8.96 5.62
CA ALA A 263 13.94 9.54 6.91
C ALA A 263 15.00 8.69 7.63
N LEU A 264 15.76 9.32 8.53
CA LEU A 264 16.65 8.67 9.47
C LEU A 264 15.93 8.47 10.80
N ARG A 265 16.09 7.30 11.41
CA ARG A 265 15.72 7.08 12.81
C ARG A 265 16.70 7.86 13.70
N ARG A 266 16.20 8.64 14.64
CA ARG A 266 17.01 9.28 15.68
C ARG A 266 17.39 8.29 16.77
#